data_AF-T1BYA8-F1
#
_entry.id   AF-T1BYA8-F1
#
_cell.length_a   1.000
_cell.length_b   1.000
_cell.length_c   1.000
_cell.angle_alpha   90.00
_cell.angle_beta   90.00
_cell.angle_gamma   90.00
#
_symmetry.space_group_name_H-M   'P 1'
#
loop_
_entity.id
_entity.type
_entity.pdbx_description
1 polymer ?
#
loop_
_entity_poly.entity_id
_entity_poly.type
_entity_poly.pdbx_seq_one_letter_code
_entity_poly.pdbx_strand_id
1 'polypeptide(L)'
;PRQYGGGRAALDALLPALQTPQRIAELGALAFDAARYASRKRALRERLQTLHALLGAGPCTRAELTQPLADIDADMVRAQQHPERTPSLLESTLLQDWLRAAELLREWPAIVRGEVLAAAIEFCRAAMTQRLLERGGFTFGALIERVHARVVDDANFAQRLFERYPCALIDEFQDTDQHQYAIFDALYRARGTLLLVGDPKQAIYAFRGGDIATYRRAERSVDARVSLAVNWRSTRAYIDALNGLYAHADGGAMGAGIDYRAVRAGGKADAQALQCAGDHARTADPAPAASTRWRVAGQAGRCR
;
A
#
# COMPACT_ATOMS: atom_id res chain seq x y z
N PRO A 1 -9.89 4.24 2.01
CA PRO A 1 -9.87 5.55 1.32
C PRO A 1 -9.55 6.68 2.31
N ARG A 2 -8.26 7.02 2.46
CA ARG A 2 -7.89 8.30 3.08
C ARG A 2 -8.42 9.38 2.15
N GLN A 3 -9.30 10.26 2.65
CA GLN A 3 -9.87 11.36 1.87
C GLN A 3 -8.74 12.34 1.53
N TYR A 4 -8.02 12.10 0.44
CA TYR A 4 -7.02 13.01 -0.12
C TYR A 4 -7.65 14.25 -0.82
N GLY A 5 -8.95 14.51 -0.60
CA GLY A 5 -9.71 15.57 -1.30
C GLY A 5 -10.33 16.65 -0.40
N GLY A 6 -10.04 16.65 0.91
CA GLY A 6 -10.70 17.58 1.84
C GLY A 6 -10.06 18.97 1.94
N GLY A 7 -8.74 19.08 1.69
CA GLY A 7 -7.98 20.30 2.00
C GLY A 7 -8.42 21.52 1.20
N ARG A 8 -8.66 21.35 -0.11
CA ARG A 8 -9.14 22.43 -0.97
C ARG A 8 -10.55 22.87 -0.63
N ALA A 9 -11.49 21.93 -0.52
CA ALA A 9 -12.87 22.23 -0.14
C ALA A 9 -12.95 22.90 1.24
N ALA A 10 -12.13 22.45 2.20
CA ALA A 10 -12.04 23.06 3.52
C ALA A 10 -11.56 24.52 3.43
N LEU A 11 -10.50 24.80 2.67
CA LEU A 11 -9.97 26.16 2.52
C LEU A 11 -10.96 27.07 1.77
N ASP A 12 -11.58 26.56 0.71
CA ASP A 12 -12.57 27.29 -0.10
C ASP A 12 -13.84 27.63 0.70
N ALA A 13 -14.21 26.81 1.70
CA ALA A 13 -15.29 27.11 2.64
C ALA A 13 -14.85 28.06 3.78
N LEU A 14 -13.64 27.87 4.30
CA LEU A 14 -13.14 28.58 5.48
C LEU A 14 -12.80 30.06 5.18
N LEU A 15 -12.17 30.35 4.04
CA LEU A 15 -11.72 31.71 3.73
C LEU A 15 -12.87 32.72 3.63
N PRO A 16 -13.99 32.46 2.92
CA PRO A 16 -15.11 33.40 2.91
C PRO A 16 -15.71 33.62 4.30
N ALA A 17 -15.80 32.56 5.12
CA ALA A 17 -16.35 32.64 6.47
C ALA A 17 -15.50 33.51 7.42
N LEU A 18 -14.18 33.50 7.24
CA LEU A 18 -13.22 34.28 8.02
C LEU A 18 -13.17 35.77 7.65
N GLN A 19 -13.67 36.15 6.47
CA GLN A 19 -13.58 37.51 5.92
C GLN A 19 -14.86 38.32 6.08
N THR A 20 -15.78 37.87 6.93
CA THR A 20 -17.00 38.63 7.24
C THR A 20 -16.68 39.88 8.08
N PRO A 21 -17.47 40.96 7.99
CA PRO A 21 -17.23 42.17 8.79
C PRO A 21 -17.12 41.91 10.29
N GLN A 22 -17.93 40.97 10.81
CA GLN A 22 -17.87 40.55 12.21
C GLN A 22 -16.52 39.90 12.55
N ARG A 23 -16.05 38.95 11.74
CA ARG A 23 -14.78 38.24 11.97
C ARG A 23 -13.57 39.18 11.84
N ILE A 24 -13.64 40.17 10.95
CA ILE A 24 -12.62 41.22 10.82
C ILE A 24 -12.58 42.08 12.09
N ALA A 25 -13.73 42.50 12.62
CA ALA A 25 -13.79 43.27 13.86
C ALA A 25 -13.26 42.48 15.07
N GLU A 26 -13.62 41.19 15.18
CA GLU A 26 -13.09 40.28 16.21
C GLU A 26 -11.56 40.13 16.10
N LEU A 27 -11.03 40.02 14.88
CA LEU A 27 -9.58 39.97 14.63
C LEU A 27 -8.90 41.27 15.09
N GLY A 28 -9.50 42.43 14.80
CA GLY A 28 -9.00 43.72 15.24
C GLY A 28 -8.91 43.82 16.76
N ALA A 29 -9.95 43.38 17.48
CA ALA A 29 -9.95 43.34 18.94
C ALA A 29 -8.78 42.49 19.49
N LEU A 30 -8.49 41.34 18.88
CA LEU A 30 -7.36 40.49 19.27
C LEU A 30 -6.00 41.08 18.89
N ALA A 31 -5.87 41.66 17.68
CA ALA A 31 -4.60 42.16 17.14
C ALA A 31 -4.11 43.43 17.87
N PHE A 32 -5.03 44.27 18.35
CA PHE A 32 -4.69 45.54 18.99
C PHE A 32 -4.69 45.50 20.53
N ASP A 33 -5.18 44.43 21.17
CA ASP A 33 -5.06 44.21 22.62
C ASP A 33 -3.62 43.80 23.01
N ALA A 34 -2.77 44.80 23.24
CA ALA A 34 -1.36 44.61 23.62
C ALA A 34 -1.17 43.74 24.87
N ALA A 35 -2.15 43.72 25.79
CA ALA A 35 -2.06 43.01 27.05
C ALA A 35 -2.17 41.48 26.90
N ARG A 36 -2.52 40.98 25.71
CA ARG A 36 -2.56 39.54 25.39
C ARG A 36 -1.22 38.96 24.93
N TYR A 37 -0.21 39.80 24.70
CA TYR A 37 1.07 39.37 24.13
C TYR A 37 2.23 39.59 25.09
N ALA A 38 3.26 38.75 25.00
CA ALA A 38 4.49 38.91 25.74
C ALA A 38 5.26 40.17 25.28
N SER A 39 5.79 40.95 26.23
CA SER A 39 6.39 42.27 25.97
C SER A 39 7.58 42.29 24.99
N ARG A 40 8.33 41.18 24.90
CA ARG A 40 9.56 41.06 24.10
C ARG A 40 9.37 40.36 22.74
N LYS A 41 8.20 39.79 22.44
CA LYS A 41 7.95 39.05 21.20
C LYS A 41 6.70 39.60 20.50
N ARG A 42 6.89 40.23 19.34
CA ARG A 42 5.84 41.02 18.65
C ARG A 42 5.38 40.44 17.33
N ALA A 43 6.09 39.45 16.77
CA ALA A 43 5.86 38.95 15.42
C ALA A 43 4.43 38.43 15.19
N LEU A 44 3.83 37.72 16.16
CA LEU A 44 2.44 37.28 16.07
C LEU A 44 1.49 38.47 16.00
N ARG A 45 1.65 39.44 16.91
CA ARG A 45 0.79 40.62 16.98
C ARG A 45 0.89 41.45 15.69
N GLU A 46 2.11 41.70 15.21
CA GLU A 46 2.36 42.44 13.97
C GLU A 46 1.75 41.75 12.74
N ARG A 47 1.82 40.42 12.69
CA ARG A 47 1.17 39.63 11.62
C ARG A 47 -0.35 39.69 11.68
N LEU A 48 -0.94 39.60 12.87
CA LEU A 48 -2.40 39.74 13.04
C LEU A 48 -2.88 41.17 12.69
N GLN A 49 -2.08 42.20 13.00
CA GLN A 49 -2.36 43.57 12.58
C GLN A 49 -2.25 43.75 11.07
N THR A 50 -1.23 43.14 10.44
CA THR A 50 -1.06 43.12 8.99
C THR A 50 -2.24 42.43 8.31
N LEU A 51 -2.67 41.28 8.83
CA LEU A 51 -3.84 40.55 8.35
C LEU A 51 -5.11 41.40 8.47
N HIS A 52 -5.33 42.03 9.63
CA HIS A 52 -6.47 42.94 9.83
C HIS A 52 -6.48 44.11 8.83
N ALA A 53 -5.32 44.73 8.60
CA ALA A 53 -5.20 45.84 7.64
C ALA A 53 -5.53 45.39 6.21
N LEU A 54 -5.06 44.21 5.79
CA LEU A 54 -5.37 43.64 4.49
C LEU A 54 -6.87 43.36 4.32
N LEU A 55 -7.49 42.74 5.31
CA LEU A 55 -8.92 42.43 5.27
C LEU A 55 -9.81 43.68 5.31
N GLY A 56 -9.33 44.77 5.92
CA GLY A 56 -10.01 46.06 5.93
C GLY A 56 -10.05 46.74 4.55
N ALA A 57 -9.17 46.36 3.62
CA ALA A 57 -9.15 46.89 2.25
C ALA A 57 -10.15 46.19 1.32
N GLY A 58 -10.70 45.04 1.73
CA GLY A 58 -11.66 44.24 0.96
C GLY A 58 -11.38 42.74 1.05
N PRO A 59 -12.17 41.90 0.34
CA PRO A 59 -11.96 40.46 0.31
C PRO A 59 -10.60 40.11 -0.28
N CYS A 60 -9.77 39.39 0.48
CA CYS A 60 -8.46 38.91 0.08
C CYS A 60 -8.53 37.52 -0.56
N THR A 61 -7.73 37.34 -1.60
CA THR A 61 -7.47 36.06 -2.25
C THR A 61 -6.51 35.20 -1.44
N ARG A 62 -6.46 33.89 -1.74
CA ARG A 62 -5.46 32.97 -1.17
C ARG A 62 -4.03 33.48 -1.30
N ALA A 63 -3.67 34.02 -2.46
CA ALA A 63 -2.33 34.49 -2.75
C ALA A 63 -1.91 35.67 -1.84
N GLU A 64 -2.83 36.61 -1.60
CA GLU A 64 -2.61 37.75 -0.72
C GLU A 64 -2.49 37.33 0.76
N LEU A 65 -3.19 36.26 1.15
CA LEU A 65 -3.18 35.73 2.51
C LEU A 65 -1.98 34.82 2.82
N THR A 66 -1.28 34.30 1.80
CA THR A 66 -0.14 33.40 1.98
C THR A 66 0.95 34.02 2.84
N GLN A 67 1.40 35.23 2.51
CA GLN A 67 2.53 35.86 3.21
C GLN A 67 2.20 36.30 4.65
N PRO A 68 1.07 36.97 4.93
CA PRO A 68 0.69 37.33 6.30
C PRO A 68 0.55 36.12 7.22
N LEU A 69 0.01 35.01 6.71
CA LEU A 69 -0.21 33.78 7.46
C LEU A 69 0.98 32.82 7.45
N ALA A 70 2.02 33.09 6.66
CA ALA A 70 3.21 32.24 6.60
C ALA A 70 3.78 32.01 8.01
N ASP A 71 4.09 30.78 8.39
CA ASP A 71 4.70 30.48 9.70
C ASP A 71 3.88 30.87 10.94
N ILE A 72 2.61 31.29 10.81
CA ILE A 72 1.71 31.35 11.96
C ILE A 72 1.25 29.93 12.27
N ASP A 73 1.56 29.45 13.47
CA ASP A 73 1.12 28.17 14.01
C ASP A 73 0.84 28.26 15.51
N ALA A 74 0.31 27.18 16.08
CA ALA A 74 -0.02 27.11 17.49
C ALA A 74 1.19 27.30 18.41
N ASP A 75 2.39 26.89 17.98
CA ASP A 75 3.62 27.04 18.76
C ASP A 75 4.06 28.51 18.82
N MET A 76 3.96 29.24 17.71
CA MET A 76 4.17 30.68 17.71
C MET A 76 3.18 31.39 18.63
N VAL A 77 1.91 30.97 18.65
CA VAL A 77 0.91 31.52 19.58
C VAL A 77 1.29 31.26 21.03
N ARG A 78 1.61 30.02 21.40
CA ARG A 78 2.05 29.68 22.77
C ARG A 78 3.28 30.47 23.20
N ALA A 79 4.24 30.65 22.29
CA ALA A 79 5.49 31.31 22.58
C ALA A 79 5.39 32.83 22.74
N GLN A 80 4.34 33.47 22.19
CA GLN A 80 4.20 34.93 22.13
C GLN A 80 2.96 35.47 22.87
N GLN A 81 2.03 34.62 23.32
CA GLN A 81 0.95 35.04 24.20
C GLN A 81 1.47 35.43 25.60
N HIS A 82 0.71 36.25 26.32
CA HIS A 82 1.00 36.57 27.71
C HIS A 82 0.74 35.35 28.60
N PRO A 83 1.72 34.90 29.43
CA PRO A 83 1.65 33.61 30.12
C PRO A 83 0.52 33.53 31.16
N GLU A 84 0.18 34.66 31.80
CA GLU A 84 -0.81 34.71 32.88
C GLU A 84 -2.18 35.23 32.41
N ARG A 85 -2.35 35.54 31.13
CA ARG A 85 -3.60 36.12 30.61
C ARG A 85 -4.58 35.01 30.28
N THR A 86 -5.75 35.06 30.89
CA THR A 86 -6.88 34.18 30.60
C THR A 86 -8.04 34.97 29.99
N PRO A 87 -8.80 34.38 29.03
CA PRO A 87 -8.56 33.11 28.36
C PRO A 87 -7.35 33.14 27.41
N SER A 88 -6.77 31.96 27.15
CA SER A 88 -5.65 31.76 26.23
C SER A 88 -6.02 32.22 24.81
N LEU A 89 -5.04 32.71 24.04
CA LEU A 89 -5.28 33.05 22.63
C LEU A 89 -5.70 31.81 21.81
N LEU A 90 -5.20 30.63 22.18
CA LEU A 90 -5.56 29.37 21.53
C LEU A 90 -6.99 28.91 21.82
N GLU A 91 -7.70 29.52 22.77
CA GLU A 91 -9.11 29.23 23.02
C GLU A 91 -10.05 30.06 22.11
N SER A 92 -9.50 31.05 21.39
CA SER A 92 -10.26 31.83 20.41
C SER A 92 -10.59 30.98 19.19
N THR A 93 -11.88 30.74 18.95
CA THR A 93 -12.36 30.03 17.76
C THR A 93 -11.91 30.73 16.48
N LEU A 94 -11.95 32.07 16.46
CA LEU A 94 -11.44 32.88 15.35
C LEU A 94 -9.95 32.59 15.08
N LEU A 95 -9.12 32.56 16.13
CA LEU A 95 -7.69 32.32 15.94
C LEU A 95 -7.44 30.88 15.49
N GLN A 96 -8.18 29.91 16.04
CA GLN A 96 -8.12 28.52 15.60
C GLN A 96 -8.48 28.39 14.11
N ASP A 97 -9.53 29.09 13.64
CA ASP A 97 -9.92 29.12 12.24
C ASP A 97 -8.81 29.73 11.36
N TRP A 98 -8.18 30.83 11.79
CA TRP A 98 -7.03 31.40 11.07
C TRP A 98 -5.78 30.51 11.06
N LEU A 99 -5.49 29.82 12.16
CA LEU A 99 -4.42 28.83 12.23
C LEU A 99 -4.69 27.66 11.27
N ARG A 100 -5.94 27.22 11.19
CA ARG A 100 -6.35 26.19 10.23
C ARG A 100 -6.21 26.67 8.79
N ALA A 101 -6.58 27.92 8.49
CA ALA A 101 -6.37 28.52 7.18
C ALA A 101 -4.87 28.62 6.84
N ALA A 102 -4.02 29.00 7.80
CA ALA A 102 -2.57 29.07 7.63
C ALA A 102 -1.95 27.69 7.34
N GLU A 103 -2.39 26.64 8.04
CA GLU A 103 -1.98 25.26 7.78
C GLU A 103 -2.36 24.82 6.35
N LEU A 104 -3.62 25.03 5.95
CA LEU A 104 -4.11 24.66 4.62
C LEU A 104 -3.42 25.45 3.49
N LEU A 105 -3.10 26.73 3.71
CA LEU A 105 -2.33 27.53 2.75
C LEU A 105 -0.88 27.05 2.62
N ARG A 106 -0.27 26.60 3.73
CA ARG A 106 1.08 26.02 3.73
C ARG A 106 1.12 24.69 2.98
N GLU A 107 0.09 23.86 3.12
CA GLU A 107 -0.07 22.60 2.40
C GLU A 107 -0.61 22.75 0.98
N TRP A 108 -1.01 23.96 0.58
CA TRP A 108 -1.68 24.22 -0.70
C TRP A 108 -0.94 23.64 -1.93
N PRO A 109 0.39 23.77 -2.07
CA PRO A 109 1.10 23.16 -3.20
C PRO A 109 0.99 21.64 -3.23
N ALA A 110 0.99 20.98 -2.06
CA ALA A 110 0.84 19.53 -1.95
C ALA A 110 -0.60 19.09 -2.26
N ILE A 111 -1.60 19.84 -1.78
CA ILE A 111 -3.02 19.60 -2.06
C ILE A 111 -3.27 19.67 -3.58
N VAL A 112 -2.88 20.77 -4.22
CA VAL A 112 -3.10 20.97 -5.67
C VAL A 112 -2.33 19.92 -6.48
N ARG A 113 -1.07 19.64 -6.13
CA ARG A 113 -0.29 18.60 -6.80
C ARG A 113 -0.96 17.23 -6.68
N GLY A 114 -1.49 16.89 -5.50
CA GLY A 114 -2.23 15.66 -5.26
C GLY A 114 -3.47 15.55 -6.13
N GLU A 115 -4.29 16.61 -6.20
CA GLU A 115 -5.49 16.66 -7.05
C GLU A 115 -5.15 16.50 -8.54
N VAL A 116 -4.15 17.23 -9.02
CA VAL A 116 -3.71 17.16 -10.43
C VAL A 116 -3.17 15.77 -10.75
N LEU A 117 -2.36 15.17 -9.87
CA LEU A 117 -1.84 13.82 -10.09
C LEU A 117 -2.96 12.77 -10.08
N ALA A 118 -3.94 12.89 -9.18
CA ALA A 118 -5.10 11.99 -9.14
C ALA A 118 -5.90 12.09 -10.45
N ALA A 119 -6.23 13.31 -10.88
CA ALA A 119 -6.93 13.55 -12.14
C ALA A 119 -6.13 13.04 -13.36
N ALA A 120 -4.81 13.25 -13.36
CA ALA A 120 -3.93 12.75 -14.42
C ALA A 120 -3.86 11.22 -14.45
N ILE A 121 -3.84 10.54 -13.30
CA ILE A 121 -3.89 9.07 -13.21
C ILE A 121 -5.20 8.55 -13.80
N GLU A 122 -6.33 9.14 -13.43
CA GLU A 122 -7.65 8.75 -13.95
C GLU A 122 -7.73 8.97 -15.47
N PHE A 123 -7.30 10.15 -15.94
CA PHE A 123 -7.22 10.44 -17.37
C PHE A 123 -6.33 9.44 -18.11
N CYS A 124 -5.13 9.17 -17.62
CA CYS A 124 -4.19 8.23 -18.23
C CYS A 124 -4.76 6.82 -18.29
N ARG A 125 -5.44 6.34 -17.24
CA ARG A 125 -6.09 5.02 -17.24
C ARG A 125 -7.19 4.94 -18.30
N ALA A 126 -8.07 5.92 -18.37
CA ALA A 126 -9.14 5.95 -19.37
C ALA A 126 -8.60 6.06 -20.80
N ALA A 127 -7.66 6.98 -21.03
CA ALA A 127 -7.04 7.20 -22.34
C ALA A 127 -6.22 6.00 -22.81
N MET A 128 -5.52 5.30 -21.92
CA MET A 128 -4.75 4.10 -22.25
C MET A 128 -5.68 3.00 -22.79
N THR A 129 -6.79 2.73 -22.11
CA THR A 129 -7.76 1.72 -22.56
C THR A 129 -8.33 2.06 -23.93
N GLN A 130 -8.76 3.31 -24.15
CA GLN A 130 -9.30 3.75 -25.44
C GLN A 130 -8.27 3.63 -26.57
N ARG A 131 -7.04 4.13 -26.36
CA ARG A 131 -5.97 4.08 -27.37
C ARG A 131 -5.51 2.67 -27.69
N LEU A 132 -5.55 1.74 -26.72
CA LEU A 132 -5.26 0.34 -26.97
C LEU A 132 -6.33 -0.30 -27.86
N LEU A 133 -7.61 -0.02 -27.60
CA LEU A 133 -8.71 -0.49 -28.43
C LEU A 133 -8.64 0.03 -29.86
N GLU A 134 -8.38 1.33 -30.06
CA GLU A 134 -8.20 1.95 -31.39
C GLU A 134 -7.08 1.29 -32.21
N ARG A 135 -6.05 0.78 -31.53
CA ARG A 135 -4.90 0.11 -32.16
C ARG A 135 -5.08 -1.41 -32.28
N GLY A 136 -6.22 -1.96 -31.83
CA GLY A 136 -6.45 -3.40 -31.75
C GLY A 136 -5.50 -4.13 -30.79
N GLY A 137 -4.88 -3.42 -29.85
CA GLY A 137 -3.92 -3.97 -28.89
C GLY A 137 -4.55 -4.33 -27.53
N PHE A 138 -3.95 -5.30 -26.85
CA PHE A 138 -4.34 -5.68 -25.48
C PHE A 138 -3.12 -5.74 -24.57
N THR A 139 -3.29 -5.35 -23.32
CA THR A 139 -2.34 -5.69 -22.25
C THR A 139 -2.60 -7.10 -21.76
N PHE A 140 -1.63 -7.74 -21.09
CA PHE A 140 -1.84 -9.05 -20.47
C PHE A 140 -3.01 -9.05 -19.47
N GLY A 141 -3.14 -8.00 -18.64
CA GLY A 141 -4.28 -7.85 -17.73
C GLY A 141 -5.62 -7.74 -18.47
N ALA A 142 -5.67 -6.95 -19.55
CA ALA A 142 -6.89 -6.80 -20.34
C ALA A 142 -7.34 -8.11 -21.00
N LEU A 143 -6.42 -9.02 -21.35
CA LEU A 143 -6.78 -10.34 -21.87
C LEU A 143 -7.56 -11.15 -20.82
N ILE A 144 -7.07 -11.18 -19.58
CA ILE A 144 -7.72 -11.88 -18.47
C ILE A 144 -9.07 -11.24 -18.15
N GLU A 145 -9.13 -9.92 -18.01
CA GLU A 145 -10.36 -9.17 -17.71
C GLU A 145 -11.45 -9.41 -18.76
N ARG A 146 -11.09 -9.46 -20.05
CA ARG A 146 -12.03 -9.73 -21.13
C ARG A 146 -12.56 -11.15 -21.13
N VAL A 147 -11.71 -12.14 -20.85
CA VAL A 147 -12.15 -13.53 -20.70
C VAL A 147 -13.06 -13.65 -19.49
N HIS A 148 -12.69 -13.05 -18.35
CA HIS A 148 -13.51 -13.01 -17.15
C HIS A 148 -14.90 -12.42 -17.43
N ALA A 149 -14.96 -11.21 -18.00
CA ALA A 149 -16.24 -10.57 -18.35
C ALA A 149 -17.08 -11.47 -19.27
N ARG A 150 -16.47 -12.07 -20.30
CA ARG A 150 -17.21 -12.93 -21.24
C ARG A 150 -17.69 -14.23 -20.59
N VAL A 151 -16.89 -14.87 -19.74
CA VAL A 151 -17.28 -16.10 -19.04
C VAL A 151 -18.44 -15.84 -18.08
N VAL A 152 -18.43 -14.69 -17.40
CA VAL A 152 -19.49 -14.31 -16.45
C VAL A 152 -20.78 -13.91 -17.16
N ASP A 153 -20.67 -13.17 -18.28
CA ASP A 153 -21.85 -12.58 -18.95
C ASP A 153 -22.45 -13.48 -20.05
N ASP A 154 -21.70 -14.42 -20.62
CA ASP A 154 -22.13 -15.27 -21.74
C ASP A 154 -22.02 -16.77 -21.41
N ALA A 155 -23.14 -17.34 -20.97
CA ALA A 155 -23.23 -18.75 -20.61
C ALA A 155 -22.87 -19.70 -21.77
N ASN A 156 -23.17 -19.32 -23.03
CA ASN A 156 -22.82 -20.13 -24.19
C ASN A 156 -21.31 -20.12 -24.43
N PHE A 157 -20.64 -18.98 -24.22
CA PHE A 157 -19.19 -18.91 -24.27
C PHE A 157 -18.54 -19.76 -23.18
N ALA A 158 -19.03 -19.65 -21.93
CA ALA A 158 -18.57 -20.48 -20.83
C ALA A 158 -18.78 -21.97 -21.10
N GLN A 159 -19.92 -22.35 -21.67
CA GLN A 159 -20.21 -23.74 -22.06
C GLN A 159 -19.25 -24.25 -23.13
N ARG A 160 -19.00 -23.48 -24.19
CA ARG A 160 -18.04 -23.89 -25.24
C ARG A 160 -16.62 -24.06 -24.70
N LEU A 161 -16.19 -23.20 -23.77
CA LEU A 161 -14.90 -23.34 -23.11
C LEU A 161 -14.84 -24.63 -22.27
N PHE A 162 -15.89 -24.90 -21.49
CA PHE A 162 -15.97 -26.12 -20.70
C PHE A 162 -16.01 -27.39 -21.56
N GLU A 163 -16.79 -27.41 -22.65
CA GLU A 163 -16.85 -28.55 -23.57
C GLU A 163 -15.47 -28.84 -24.20
N ARG A 164 -14.69 -27.79 -24.46
CA ARG A 164 -13.33 -27.92 -24.98
C ARG A 164 -12.32 -28.35 -23.92
N TYR A 165 -12.49 -27.87 -22.69
CA TYR A 165 -11.61 -28.13 -21.56
C TYR A 165 -12.44 -28.60 -20.36
N PRO A 166 -12.87 -29.87 -20.31
CA PRO A 166 -13.77 -30.35 -19.26
C PRO A 166 -13.08 -30.52 -17.90
N CYS A 167 -11.75 -30.57 -17.90
CA CYS A 167 -10.91 -30.65 -16.72
C CYS A 167 -9.77 -29.62 -16.81
N ALA A 168 -9.40 -29.03 -15.68
CA ALA A 168 -8.28 -28.10 -15.59
C ALA A 168 -7.36 -28.44 -14.41
N LEU A 169 -6.05 -28.30 -14.63
CA LEU A 169 -5.02 -28.30 -13.60
C LEU A 169 -4.33 -26.95 -13.62
N ILE A 170 -4.44 -26.21 -12.53
CA ILE A 170 -3.84 -24.89 -12.36
C ILE A 170 -2.65 -25.06 -11.42
N ASP A 171 -1.45 -24.91 -11.98
CA ASP A 171 -0.20 -24.91 -11.20
C ASP A 171 0.09 -23.51 -10.67
N GLU A 172 0.93 -23.41 -9.64
CA GLU A 172 1.31 -22.16 -8.97
C GLU A 172 0.09 -21.29 -8.55
N PHE A 173 -0.98 -21.95 -8.07
CA PHE A 173 -2.24 -21.29 -7.75
C PHE A 173 -2.11 -20.20 -6.66
N GLN A 174 -1.06 -20.22 -5.84
CA GLN A 174 -0.79 -19.16 -4.88
C GLN A 174 -0.51 -17.79 -5.52
N ASP A 175 -0.12 -17.76 -6.80
CA ASP A 175 0.15 -16.52 -7.55
C ASP A 175 -1.05 -16.06 -8.40
N THR A 176 -2.21 -16.71 -8.23
CA THR A 176 -3.45 -16.39 -8.94
C THR A 176 -4.19 -15.21 -8.30
N ASP A 177 -4.74 -14.31 -9.13
CA ASP A 177 -5.57 -13.19 -8.68
C ASP A 177 -7.09 -13.53 -8.67
N GLN A 178 -7.89 -12.62 -8.11
CA GLN A 178 -9.35 -12.79 -7.98
C GLN A 178 -10.08 -13.00 -9.31
N HIS A 179 -9.62 -12.37 -10.41
CA HIS A 179 -10.28 -12.47 -11.72
C HIS A 179 -9.99 -13.81 -12.37
N GLN A 180 -8.74 -14.27 -12.28
CA GLN A 180 -8.35 -15.60 -12.74
C GLN A 180 -9.11 -16.70 -12.00
N TYR A 181 -9.18 -16.62 -10.67
CA TYR A 181 -9.95 -17.60 -9.89
C TYR A 181 -11.44 -17.59 -10.25
N ALA A 182 -12.04 -16.40 -10.43
CA ALA A 182 -13.45 -16.29 -10.82
C ALA A 182 -13.75 -16.94 -12.20
N ILE A 183 -12.81 -16.89 -13.15
CA ILE A 183 -12.94 -17.62 -14.43
C ILE A 183 -13.05 -19.13 -14.17
N PHE A 184 -12.10 -19.70 -13.41
CA PHE A 184 -12.09 -21.14 -13.15
C PHE A 184 -13.32 -21.57 -12.35
N ASP A 185 -13.69 -20.78 -11.35
CA ASP A 185 -14.85 -21.02 -10.52
C ASP A 185 -16.15 -21.04 -11.35
N ALA A 186 -16.32 -20.08 -12.27
CA ALA A 186 -17.48 -20.03 -13.16
C ALA A 186 -17.55 -21.20 -14.14
N LEU A 187 -16.39 -21.67 -14.63
CA LEU A 187 -16.34 -22.78 -15.58
C LEU A 187 -16.58 -24.14 -14.93
N TYR A 188 -16.02 -24.37 -13.73
CA TYR A 188 -15.86 -25.71 -13.15
C TYR A 188 -16.61 -25.96 -11.83
N ARG A 189 -17.07 -24.94 -11.08
CA ARG A 189 -17.68 -25.17 -9.75
C ARG A 189 -18.84 -26.16 -9.77
N ALA A 190 -19.73 -26.03 -10.75
CA ALA A 190 -20.92 -26.87 -10.85
C ALA A 190 -20.71 -28.14 -11.69
N ARG A 191 -19.54 -28.29 -12.34
CA ARG A 191 -19.32 -29.31 -13.37
C ARG A 191 -17.84 -29.56 -13.64
N GLY A 192 -17.48 -30.82 -13.92
CA GLY A 192 -16.13 -31.20 -14.30
C GLY A 192 -15.14 -31.19 -13.14
N THR A 193 -13.85 -31.13 -13.47
CA THR A 193 -12.76 -31.32 -12.48
C THR A 193 -11.78 -30.16 -12.52
N LEU A 194 -11.62 -29.47 -11.39
CA LEU A 194 -10.63 -28.41 -11.20
C LEU A 194 -9.61 -28.84 -10.15
N LEU A 195 -8.36 -29.06 -10.56
CA LEU A 195 -7.23 -29.31 -9.68
C LEU A 195 -6.44 -28.02 -9.51
N LEU A 196 -6.30 -27.57 -8.27
CA LEU A 196 -5.49 -26.40 -7.92
C LEU A 196 -4.25 -26.87 -7.18
N VAL A 197 -3.08 -26.62 -7.76
CA VAL A 197 -1.77 -26.98 -7.20
C VAL A 197 -1.06 -25.69 -6.84
N GLY A 198 -0.55 -25.62 -5.62
CA GLY A 198 0.20 -24.45 -5.17
C GLY A 198 0.69 -24.60 -3.74
N ASP A 199 1.64 -23.74 -3.37
CA ASP A 199 2.15 -23.65 -2.01
C ASP A 199 1.93 -22.22 -1.47
N PRO A 200 1.04 -22.02 -0.50
CA PRO A 200 0.79 -20.68 0.05
C PRO A 200 2.05 -20.08 0.69
N LYS A 201 3.02 -20.90 1.12
CA LYS A 201 4.30 -20.43 1.64
C LYS A 201 5.17 -19.74 0.58
N GLN A 202 4.87 -19.96 -0.69
CA GLN A 202 5.61 -19.40 -1.83
C GLN A 202 4.91 -18.19 -2.45
N ALA A 203 3.81 -17.70 -1.85
CA ALA A 203 3.06 -16.53 -2.30
C ALA A 203 3.85 -15.21 -2.09
N ILE A 204 4.92 -15.01 -2.87
CA ILE A 204 5.80 -13.83 -2.78
C ILE A 204 5.40 -12.70 -3.73
N TYR A 205 4.40 -12.91 -4.58
CA TYR A 205 3.94 -11.96 -5.61
C TYR A 205 2.81 -11.03 -5.16
N ALA A 206 2.66 -10.77 -3.85
CA ALA A 206 1.64 -9.87 -3.32
C ALA A 206 1.65 -8.46 -3.97
N PHE A 207 2.83 -7.97 -4.38
CA PHE A 207 2.97 -6.68 -5.07
C PHE A 207 2.42 -6.65 -6.51
N ARG A 208 2.09 -7.82 -7.10
CA ARG A 208 1.50 -7.97 -8.45
C ARG A 208 0.02 -8.35 -8.43
N GLY A 209 -0.61 -8.41 -7.26
CA GLY A 209 -2.02 -8.79 -7.14
C GLY A 209 -2.26 -10.28 -6.88
N GLY A 210 -1.20 -11.08 -6.65
CA GLY A 210 -1.35 -12.41 -6.05
C GLY A 210 -1.99 -12.26 -4.68
N ASP A 211 -3.17 -12.83 -4.49
CA ASP A 211 -4.01 -12.58 -3.33
C ASP A 211 -4.17 -13.84 -2.48
N ILE A 212 -3.51 -13.85 -1.32
CA ILE A 212 -3.65 -14.94 -0.33
C ILE A 212 -5.12 -15.12 0.10
N ALA A 213 -5.96 -14.09 0.02
CA ALA A 213 -7.39 -14.20 0.28
C ALA A 213 -8.11 -14.99 -0.83
N THR A 214 -7.71 -14.83 -2.09
CA THR A 214 -8.18 -15.64 -3.23
C THR A 214 -7.79 -17.10 -3.06
N TYR A 215 -6.53 -17.38 -2.70
CA TYR A 215 -6.09 -18.74 -2.37
C TYR A 215 -6.97 -19.37 -1.28
N ARG A 216 -7.20 -18.64 -0.18
CA ARG A 216 -8.04 -19.10 0.94
C ARG A 216 -9.50 -19.29 0.58
N ARG A 217 -10.04 -18.42 -0.28
CA ARG A 217 -11.42 -18.55 -0.77
C ARG A 217 -11.56 -19.86 -1.53
N ALA A 218 -10.61 -20.15 -2.42
CA ALA A 218 -10.59 -21.42 -3.15
C ALA A 218 -10.40 -22.61 -2.21
N GLU A 219 -9.47 -22.50 -1.26
CA GLU A 219 -9.21 -23.54 -0.26
C GLU A 219 -10.50 -23.95 0.48
N ARG A 220 -11.38 -22.99 0.79
CA ARG A 220 -12.66 -23.25 1.48
C ARG A 220 -13.73 -23.87 0.58
N SER A 221 -13.59 -23.79 -0.74
CA SER A 221 -14.58 -24.26 -1.71
C SER A 221 -14.19 -25.54 -2.44
N VAL A 222 -12.99 -26.11 -2.19
CA VAL A 222 -12.61 -27.41 -2.77
C VAL A 222 -13.21 -28.57 -1.98
N ASP A 223 -13.60 -29.64 -2.69
CA ASP A 223 -14.16 -30.86 -2.08
C ASP A 223 -13.11 -31.69 -1.33
N ALA A 224 -11.85 -31.64 -1.76
CA ALA A 224 -10.77 -32.42 -1.19
C ALA A 224 -9.45 -31.64 -1.19
N ARG A 225 -8.57 -31.98 -0.24
CA ARG A 225 -7.23 -31.40 -0.10
C ARG A 225 -6.20 -32.50 0.03
N VAL A 226 -5.14 -32.42 -0.76
CA VAL A 226 -4.02 -33.38 -0.74
C VAL A 226 -2.73 -32.59 -0.54
N SER A 227 -1.85 -33.06 0.36
CA SER A 227 -0.55 -32.44 0.62
C SER A 227 0.60 -33.41 0.32
N LEU A 228 1.63 -32.92 -0.35
CA LEU A 228 2.84 -33.69 -0.64
C LEU A 228 3.87 -33.49 0.48
N ALA A 229 4.05 -34.51 1.33
CA ALA A 229 4.94 -34.43 2.50
C ALA A 229 6.40 -34.79 2.21
N VAL A 230 6.72 -35.29 1.02
CA VAL A 230 8.07 -35.75 0.65
C VAL A 230 8.69 -34.79 -0.36
N ASN A 231 9.80 -34.15 0.04
CA ASN A 231 10.62 -33.32 -0.83
C ASN A 231 11.69 -34.19 -1.51
N TRP A 232 11.60 -34.31 -2.84
CA TRP A 232 12.55 -35.07 -3.64
C TRP A 232 13.70 -34.23 -4.22
N ARG A 233 13.64 -32.91 -4.06
CA ARG A 233 14.56 -31.93 -4.67
C ARG A 233 15.77 -31.63 -3.77
N SER A 234 15.56 -31.58 -2.46
CA SER A 234 16.56 -31.11 -1.49
C SER A 234 17.11 -32.25 -0.63
N THR A 235 18.33 -32.04 -0.12
CA THR A 235 19.01 -33.00 0.77
C THR A 235 18.32 -33.09 2.13
N ARG A 236 18.53 -34.20 2.83
CA ARG A 236 18.08 -34.40 4.22
C ARG A 236 18.55 -33.27 5.12
N ALA A 237 19.85 -32.95 5.08
CA ALA A 237 20.45 -31.93 5.92
C ALA A 237 19.79 -30.56 5.73
N TYR A 238 19.46 -30.18 4.49
CA TYR A 238 18.76 -28.92 4.21
C TYR A 238 17.32 -28.93 4.74
N ILE A 239 16.58 -30.01 4.50
CA ILE A 239 15.20 -30.14 4.97
C ILE A 239 15.12 -30.13 6.50
N ASP A 240 16.06 -30.78 7.19
CA ASP A 240 16.10 -30.82 8.65
C ASP A 240 16.42 -29.43 9.22
N ALA A 241 17.36 -28.69 8.62
CA ALA A 241 17.63 -27.31 9.00
C ALA A 241 16.42 -26.38 8.78
N LEU A 242 15.73 -26.52 7.64
CA LEU A 242 14.51 -25.75 7.33
C LEU A 242 13.38 -26.06 8.32
N ASN A 243 13.14 -27.34 8.61
CA ASN A 243 12.16 -27.77 9.60
C ASN A 243 12.50 -27.22 11.00
N GLY A 244 13.78 -27.27 11.39
CA GLY A 244 14.26 -26.69 12.64
C GLY A 244 14.00 -25.19 12.73
N LEU A 245 14.31 -24.44 11.67
CA LEU A 245 14.07 -22.99 11.61
C LEU A 245 12.60 -22.65 11.88
N TYR A 246 11.67 -23.30 11.18
CA TYR A 246 10.24 -23.01 11.34
C TYR A 246 9.63 -23.54 12.64
N ALA A 247 10.22 -24.58 13.24
CA ALA A 247 9.81 -25.06 14.56
C ALA A 247 10.10 -24.04 15.67
N HIS A 248 11.19 -23.26 15.56
CA HIS A 248 11.53 -22.21 16.53
C HIS A 248 10.70 -20.92 16.36
N ALA A 249 10.02 -20.77 15.23
CA ALA A 249 9.25 -19.58 14.91
C ALA A 249 7.76 -19.70 15.26
N ASP A 250 7.35 -20.71 16.04
CA ASP A 250 5.95 -21.04 16.39
C ASP A 250 4.99 -21.05 15.19
N GLY A 251 5.50 -21.40 13.99
CA GLY A 251 4.74 -21.30 12.74
C GLY A 251 4.42 -19.86 12.26
N GLY A 252 4.75 -18.83 13.05
CA GLY A 252 4.43 -17.42 12.79
C GLY A 252 5.33 -16.70 11.78
N ALA A 253 6.45 -17.30 11.36
CA ALA A 253 7.38 -16.67 10.41
C ALA A 253 6.79 -16.41 9.02
N MET A 254 5.72 -17.11 8.64
CA MET A 254 5.15 -17.01 7.29
C MET A 254 4.09 -15.90 7.15
N GLY A 255 3.72 -15.24 8.25
CA GLY A 255 2.69 -14.20 8.25
C GLY A 255 1.33 -14.71 7.80
N ALA A 256 0.34 -13.80 7.79
CA ALA A 256 -1.01 -13.97 7.26
C ALA A 256 -1.86 -15.18 7.76
N GLY A 257 -1.35 -16.09 8.59
CA GLY A 257 -2.01 -17.34 9.02
C GLY A 257 -1.74 -18.53 8.08
N ILE A 258 -0.50 -18.64 7.61
CA ILE A 258 -0.01 -19.77 6.80
C ILE A 258 0.84 -20.67 7.70
N ASP A 259 0.38 -21.88 7.98
CA ASP A 259 1.10 -22.81 8.85
C ASP A 259 2.18 -23.56 8.08
N TYR A 260 3.40 -23.60 8.64
CA TYR A 260 4.45 -24.47 8.13
C TYR A 260 4.17 -25.93 8.50
N ARG A 261 4.10 -26.81 7.51
CA ARG A 261 4.04 -28.26 7.71
C ARG A 261 5.41 -28.86 7.39
N ALA A 262 6.00 -29.53 8.38
CA ALA A 262 7.28 -30.19 8.21
C ALA A 262 7.23 -31.24 7.10
N VAL A 263 8.22 -31.22 6.21
CA VAL A 263 8.37 -32.17 5.11
C VAL A 263 9.55 -33.11 5.36
N ARG A 264 9.56 -34.27 4.70
CA ARG A 264 10.63 -35.27 4.78
C ARG A 264 11.41 -35.25 3.46
N ALA A 265 12.73 -35.39 3.50
CA ALA A 265 13.50 -35.59 2.27
C ALA A 265 13.25 -37.00 1.69
N GLY A 266 13.28 -37.11 0.36
CA GLY A 266 13.16 -38.38 -0.37
C GLY A 266 14.50 -39.11 -0.58
N GLY A 267 15.63 -38.52 -0.16
CA GLY A 267 16.96 -39.15 -0.19
C GLY A 267 17.72 -39.06 -1.51
N LYS A 268 17.03 -38.91 -2.66
CA LYS A 268 17.68 -38.86 -3.99
C LYS A 268 18.70 -37.72 -4.13
N ALA A 269 18.43 -36.56 -3.53
CA ALA A 269 19.30 -35.39 -3.59
C ALA A 269 20.57 -35.54 -2.74
N ASP A 270 20.60 -36.47 -1.78
CA ASP A 270 21.76 -36.68 -0.89
C ASP A 270 22.99 -37.19 -1.67
N ALA A 271 22.76 -37.89 -2.79
CA ALA A 271 23.82 -38.36 -3.69
C ALA A 271 24.56 -37.22 -4.43
N GLN A 272 23.96 -36.03 -4.51
CA GLN A 272 24.52 -34.84 -5.16
C GLN A 272 24.68 -33.67 -4.18
N ALA A 273 24.85 -33.97 -2.88
CA ALA A 273 24.96 -32.94 -1.86
C ALA A 273 26.06 -31.93 -2.19
N LEU A 274 25.74 -30.65 -2.04
CA LEU A 274 26.70 -29.55 -2.20
C LEU A 274 27.73 -29.62 -1.07
N GLN A 275 29.01 -29.65 -1.44
CA GLN A 275 30.14 -29.63 -0.51
C GLN A 275 30.68 -28.21 -0.40
N CYS A 276 30.94 -27.76 0.82
CA CYS A 276 31.69 -26.54 1.10
C CYS A 276 33.16 -26.93 1.24
N ALA A 277 34.04 -26.36 0.41
CA ALA A 277 35.49 -26.55 0.50
C ALA A 277 35.99 -28.02 0.55
N GLY A 278 35.22 -28.98 0.04
CA GLY A 278 35.60 -30.41 0.01
C GLY A 278 35.21 -31.21 1.25
N ASP A 279 34.68 -30.56 2.29
CA ASP A 279 34.11 -31.25 3.44
C ASP A 279 32.60 -31.44 3.27
N HIS A 280 32.10 -32.60 3.70
CA HIS A 280 30.67 -32.76 3.97
C HIS A 280 30.31 -31.71 5.03
N ALA A 281 29.28 -30.89 4.76
CA ALA A 281 28.78 -29.95 5.75
C ALA A 281 28.36 -30.74 7.00
N ARG A 282 29.23 -30.79 8.01
CA ARG A 282 28.94 -31.40 9.30
C ARG A 282 27.98 -30.43 10.00
N THR A 283 26.89 -30.98 10.53
CA THR A 283 25.75 -30.29 11.12
C THR A 283 26.06 -29.48 12.40
N ALA A 284 27.32 -29.13 12.68
CA ALA A 284 27.75 -28.62 13.98
C ALA A 284 28.64 -27.36 13.94
N ASP A 285 28.97 -26.79 12.78
CA ASP A 285 29.78 -25.55 12.71
C ASP A 285 28.92 -24.33 12.32
N PRO A 286 29.09 -23.15 12.97
CA PRO A 286 28.35 -21.95 12.65
C PRO A 286 28.67 -21.51 11.22
N ALA A 287 27.62 -21.17 10.46
CA ALA A 287 27.70 -20.88 9.03
C ALA A 287 28.80 -19.87 8.68
N PRO A 288 29.74 -20.18 7.75
CA PRO A 288 30.67 -19.18 7.27
C PRO A 288 29.95 -18.15 6.38
N ALA A 289 30.50 -16.93 6.39
CA ALA A 289 29.96 -15.76 5.72
C ALA A 289 29.69 -15.93 4.21
N ALA A 290 28.89 -15.01 3.67
CA ALA A 290 28.21 -14.98 2.38
C ALA A 290 29.05 -15.07 1.07
N SER A 291 30.27 -15.61 1.11
CA SER A 291 31.16 -15.79 -0.07
C SER A 291 31.71 -17.21 -0.22
N THR A 292 30.94 -18.23 0.19
CA THR A 292 31.37 -19.63 0.11
C THR A 292 31.10 -20.23 -1.28
N ARG A 293 32.14 -20.79 -1.93
CA ARG A 293 32.02 -21.56 -3.18
C ARG A 293 31.59 -23.00 -2.89
N TRP A 294 30.46 -23.39 -3.43
CA TRP A 294 29.91 -24.75 -3.34
C TRP A 294 30.24 -25.55 -4.60
N ARG A 295 30.51 -26.85 -4.46
CA ARG A 295 30.65 -27.80 -5.59
C ARG A 295 29.74 -29.00 -5.39
N VAL A 296 29.24 -29.58 -6.49
CA VAL A 296 28.49 -30.83 -6.46
C VAL A 296 29.48 -31.98 -6.28
N ALA A 297 29.22 -32.86 -5.31
CA ALA A 297 30.03 -34.06 -5.10
C ALA A 297 30.02 -34.94 -6.37
N GLY A 298 31.20 -35.30 -6.89
CA GLY A 298 31.36 -36.25 -8.00
C GLY A 298 31.70 -35.67 -9.38
N GLN A 299 31.78 -34.34 -9.56
CA GLN A 299 32.36 -33.77 -10.79
C GLN A 299 33.88 -33.58 -10.65
N ALA A 300 34.64 -34.64 -10.96
CA ALA A 300 36.07 -34.52 -11.21
C ALA A 300 36.30 -33.95 -12.63
N GLY A 301 36.55 -32.63 -12.70
CA GLY A 301 37.33 -31.99 -13.75
C GLY A 301 36.68 -31.79 -15.13
N ARG A 302 36.38 -30.52 -15.45
CA ARG A 302 37.13 -29.69 -16.42
C ARG A 302 36.50 -28.30 -16.43
N CYS A 303 37.24 -27.31 -15.94
CA CYS A 303 36.94 -25.92 -16.22
C CYS A 303 37.15 -25.66 -17.73
N ARG A 304 36.11 -25.16 -18.39
CA ARG A 304 36.23 -24.08 -19.38
C ARG A 304 35.15 -23.05 -19.04
#